data_AF-X1TNC4-F1
#
_entry.id   AF-X1TNC4-F1
#
_cell.length_a   1.000
_cell.length_b   1.000
_cell.length_c   1.000
_cell.angle_alpha   90.00
_cell.angle_beta   90.00
_cell.angle_gamma   90.00
#
_symmetry.space_group_name_H-M   'P 1'
#
loop_
_entity.id
_entity.type
_entity.pdbx_description
1 polymer ?
#
loop_
_entity_poly.entity_id
_entity_poly.type
_entity_poly.pdbx_seq_one_letter_code
_entity_poly.pdbx_strand_id
1 'polypeptide(L)'
;IRILMDKNAKATAENNKYIETLKDDLKKVEFDLQDTLKKSGEEAIKPKCGWAHFKAMKDKIVIKDESETIKEIEKKLPSFADLLIKYVETYSIRKDKLNQLVKDQIIRIEVLETVTVEKQDKKFEYKYTGEDKYIFLLNTLVKSADKI
;
A
#
# COMPACT_ATOMS: atom_id res chain seq x y z
N ILE A 1 37.92 -16.02 19.19
CA ILE A 1 36.77 -16.34 18.30
C ILE A 1 35.52 -16.67 19.11
N ARG A 2 35.47 -17.74 19.92
CA ARG A 2 34.27 -18.16 20.68
C ARG A 2 33.64 -17.07 21.57
N ILE A 3 34.43 -16.36 22.36
CA ILE A 3 33.97 -15.24 23.20
C ILE A 3 33.33 -14.11 22.37
N LEU A 4 33.85 -13.85 21.17
CA LEU A 4 33.30 -12.83 20.26
C LEU A 4 31.98 -13.31 19.64
N MET A 5 31.87 -14.60 19.31
CA MET A 5 30.62 -15.20 18.84
C MET A 5 29.52 -15.13 19.91
N ASP A 6 29.86 -15.45 21.17
CA ASP A 6 28.90 -15.38 22.28
C ASP A 6 28.44 -13.94 22.56
N LYS A 7 29.35 -12.96 22.49
CA LYS A 7 29.00 -11.54 22.60
C LYS A 7 28.11 -11.07 21.46
N ASN A 8 28.39 -11.50 20.23
CA ASN A 8 27.60 -11.13 19.06
C ASN A 8 26.19 -11.74 19.11
N ALA A 9 26.07 -13.00 19.56
CA ALA A 9 24.78 -13.65 19.76
C ALA A 9 23.92 -12.93 20.80
N LYS A 10 24.52 -12.50 21.93
CA LYS A 10 23.82 -11.71 22.96
C LYS A 10 23.34 -10.36 22.44
N ALA A 11 24.22 -9.61 21.78
CA ALA A 11 23.88 -8.31 21.18
C ALA A 11 22.76 -8.44 20.13
N THR A 12 22.78 -9.50 19.32
CA THR A 12 21.71 -9.78 18.35
C THR A 12 20.38 -10.06 19.03
N ALA A 13 20.38 -10.85 20.11
CA ALA A 13 19.17 -11.14 20.87
C ALA A 13 18.59 -9.88 21.56
N GLU A 14 19.46 -9.03 22.12
CA GLU A 14 19.08 -7.75 22.72
C GLU A 14 18.50 -6.79 21.67
N ASN A 15 19.14 -6.67 20.50
CA ASN A 15 18.62 -5.87 19.38
C ASN A 15 17.26 -6.36 18.90
N ASN A 16 17.09 -7.67 18.74
CA ASN A 16 15.80 -8.25 18.33
C ASN A 16 14.70 -7.92 19.36
N LYS A 17 14.99 -8.03 20.65
CA LYS A 17 14.05 -7.68 21.71
C LYS A 17 13.69 -6.19 21.69
N TYR A 18 14.67 -5.32 21.43
CA TYR A 18 14.45 -3.89 21.31
C TYR A 18 13.59 -3.55 20.07
N ILE A 19 13.84 -4.19 18.93
CA ILE A 19 13.04 -4.04 17.72
C ILE A 19 11.58 -4.44 17.97
N GLU A 20 11.34 -5.56 18.64
CA GLU A 20 9.97 -5.99 18.96
C GLU A 20 9.26 -4.99 19.90
N THR A 21 9.96 -4.47 20.89
CA THR A 21 9.42 -3.43 21.79
C THR A 21 9.00 -2.18 21.00
N LEU A 22 9.87 -1.69 20.10
CA LEU A 22 9.57 -0.54 19.25
C LEU A 22 8.39 -0.79 18.30
N LYS A 23 8.27 -2.01 17.76
CA LYS A 23 7.12 -2.37 16.91
C LYS A 23 5.80 -2.30 17.68
N ASP A 24 5.79 -2.77 18.92
CA ASP A 24 4.57 -2.75 19.73
C ASP A 24 4.21 -1.34 20.20
N ASP A 25 5.20 -0.51 20.52
CA ASP A 25 4.96 0.90 20.84
C ASP A 25 4.44 1.69 19.63
N LEU A 26 4.97 1.41 18.43
CA LEU A 26 4.44 2.00 17.18
C LEU A 26 2.97 1.64 16.95
N LYS A 27 2.59 0.37 17.13
CA LYS A 27 1.18 -0.05 16.99
C LYS A 27 0.26 0.68 17.96
N LYS A 28 0.70 0.88 19.21
CA LYS A 28 -0.08 1.63 20.21
C LYS A 28 -0.27 3.08 19.80
N VAL A 29 0.80 3.74 19.34
CA VAL A 29 0.73 5.13 18.87
C VAL A 29 -0.20 5.26 17.66
N GLU A 30 -0.13 4.33 16.70
CA GLU A 30 -1.04 4.31 15.55
C GLU A 30 -2.51 4.15 15.99
N PHE A 31 -2.77 3.26 16.95
CA PHE A 31 -4.10 3.06 17.52
C PHE A 31 -4.62 4.34 18.20
N ASP A 32 -3.80 4.99 19.03
CA ASP A 32 -4.15 6.21 19.74
C ASP A 32 -4.43 7.37 18.78
N LEU A 33 -3.64 7.51 17.72
CA LEU A 33 -3.85 8.51 16.68
C LEU A 33 -5.13 8.24 15.88
N GLN A 34 -5.41 6.99 15.56
CA GLN A 34 -6.63 6.60 14.87
C GLN A 34 -7.87 6.89 15.72
N ASP A 35 -7.84 6.57 17.01
CA ASP A 35 -8.93 6.85 17.95
C ASP A 35 -9.14 8.35 18.14
N THR A 36 -8.05 9.12 18.27
CA THR A 36 -8.10 10.59 18.35
C THR A 36 -8.74 11.19 17.10
N LEU A 37 -8.34 10.73 15.91
CA LEU A 37 -8.91 11.19 14.64
C LEU A 37 -10.41 10.86 14.56
N LYS A 38 -10.82 9.65 14.94
CA LYS A 38 -12.25 9.28 15.01
C LYS A 38 -13.04 10.18 15.95
N LYS A 39 -12.51 10.45 17.15
CA LYS A 39 -13.16 11.30 18.16
C LYS A 39 -13.25 12.77 17.71
N SER A 40 -12.28 13.25 16.93
CA SER A 40 -12.28 14.63 16.43
C SER A 40 -13.39 14.90 15.41
N GLY A 41 -13.85 13.86 14.69
CA GLY A 41 -14.78 14.02 13.57
C GLY A 41 -14.17 14.67 12.31
N GLU A 42 -12.88 15.02 12.35
CA GLU A 42 -12.15 15.61 11.23
C GLU A 42 -11.63 14.53 10.27
N GLU A 43 -11.39 14.90 9.01
CA GLU A 43 -10.80 13.97 8.02
C GLU A 43 -9.28 13.78 8.19
N ALA A 44 -8.62 14.77 8.81
CA ALA A 44 -7.19 14.75 9.10
C ALA A 44 -6.88 15.59 10.34
N ILE A 45 -6.00 15.09 11.22
CA ILE A 45 -5.41 15.85 12.33
C ILE A 45 -3.92 16.04 12.08
N LYS A 46 -3.34 17.11 12.63
CA LYS A 46 -1.90 17.41 12.55
C LYS A 46 -1.21 17.26 13.92
N PRO A 47 -0.75 16.06 14.29
CA PRO A 47 0.13 15.88 15.44
C PRO A 47 1.45 16.67 15.29
N LYS A 48 2.18 16.86 16.39
CA LYS A 48 3.45 17.60 16.41
C LYS A 48 4.48 17.13 15.38
N CYS A 49 4.44 15.87 14.96
CA CYS A 49 5.44 15.24 14.10
C CYS A 49 4.93 14.83 12.70
N GLY A 50 3.68 15.17 12.33
CA GLY A 50 3.14 14.71 11.06
C GLY A 50 1.66 15.00 10.85
N TRP A 51 1.05 14.23 9.96
CA TRP A 51 -0.37 14.24 9.65
C TRP A 51 -0.94 12.83 9.81
N ALA A 52 -2.09 12.72 10.48
CA ALA A 52 -2.86 11.49 10.55
C ALA A 52 -4.20 11.72 9.83
N HIS A 53 -4.58 10.84 8.90
CA HIS A 53 -5.80 11.02 8.12
C HIS A 53 -6.46 9.69 7.72
N PHE A 54 -7.75 9.74 7.40
CA PHE A 54 -8.49 8.61 6.81
C PHE A 54 -8.53 8.75 5.29
N LYS A 55 -7.73 7.94 4.59
CA LYS A 55 -7.68 7.94 3.14
C LYS A 55 -8.82 7.11 2.55
N ALA A 56 -9.51 7.69 1.59
CA ALA A 56 -10.48 6.95 0.78
C ALA A 56 -9.76 5.82 0.02
N MET A 57 -10.22 4.60 0.22
CA MET A 57 -9.77 3.44 -0.53
C MET A 57 -10.59 3.33 -1.80
N LYS A 58 -9.97 2.80 -2.87
CA LYS A 58 -10.74 2.43 -4.05
C LYS A 58 -11.70 1.31 -3.67
N ASP A 59 -12.86 1.27 -4.31
CA ASP A 59 -13.81 0.18 -4.08
C ASP A 59 -13.17 -1.18 -4.42
N LYS A 60 -13.60 -2.21 -3.69
CA LYS A 60 -13.12 -3.58 -3.84
C LYS A 60 -13.97 -4.26 -4.91
N ILE A 61 -13.30 -4.91 -5.86
CA ILE A 61 -13.96 -5.77 -6.84
C ILE A 61 -14.00 -7.17 -6.25
N VAL A 62 -15.19 -7.73 -6.10
CA VAL A 62 -15.42 -9.09 -5.61
C VAL A 62 -15.99 -9.93 -6.74
N ILE A 63 -15.30 -11.02 -7.05
CA ILE A 63 -15.71 -12.02 -8.02
C ILE A 63 -16.54 -13.08 -7.25
N LYS A 64 -17.81 -13.24 -7.61
CA LYS A 64 -18.72 -14.20 -6.94
C LYS A 64 -18.39 -15.64 -7.30
N ASP A 65 -18.16 -15.89 -8.59
CA ASP A 65 -17.79 -17.19 -9.15
C ASP A 65 -16.75 -16.97 -10.26
N GLU A 66 -15.53 -17.46 -10.06
CA GLU A 66 -14.44 -17.29 -11.02
C GLU A 66 -14.73 -17.98 -12.36
N SER A 67 -15.32 -19.18 -12.34
CA SER A 67 -15.58 -19.97 -13.54
C SER A 67 -16.69 -19.35 -14.39
N GLU A 68 -17.75 -18.86 -13.75
CA GLU A 68 -18.82 -18.15 -14.44
C GLU A 68 -18.35 -16.78 -14.96
N THR A 69 -17.51 -16.09 -14.20
CA THR A 69 -16.90 -14.81 -14.63
C THR A 69 -16.03 -15.00 -15.87
N ILE A 70 -15.22 -16.06 -15.91
CA ILE A 70 -14.40 -16.38 -17.08
C ILE A 70 -15.28 -16.61 -18.31
N LYS A 71 -16.35 -17.41 -18.17
CA LYS A 71 -17.30 -17.65 -19.28
C LYS A 71 -18.03 -16.38 -19.72
N GLU A 72 -18.39 -15.52 -18.77
CA GLU A 72 -19.03 -14.23 -19.07
C GLU A 72 -18.08 -13.30 -19.82
N ILE A 73 -16.80 -13.26 -19.43
CA ILE A 73 -15.75 -12.53 -20.14
C ILE A 73 -15.55 -13.09 -21.54
N GLU A 74 -15.41 -14.41 -21.71
CA GLU A 74 -15.24 -15.04 -23.02
C GLU A 74 -16.43 -14.77 -23.96
N LYS A 75 -17.65 -14.69 -23.42
CA LYS A 75 -18.88 -14.42 -24.18
C LYS A 75 -19.07 -12.93 -24.51
N LYS A 76 -18.87 -12.03 -23.54
CA LYS A 76 -19.09 -10.59 -23.70
C LYS A 76 -17.90 -9.89 -24.37
N LEU A 77 -16.71 -10.45 -24.21
CA LEU A 77 -15.44 -9.86 -24.64
C LEU A 77 -14.55 -10.85 -25.43
N PRO A 78 -15.09 -11.58 -26.44
CA PRO A 78 -14.35 -12.62 -27.16
C PRO A 78 -13.10 -12.11 -27.90
N SER A 79 -13.03 -10.82 -28.25
CA SER A 79 -11.88 -10.19 -28.92
C SER A 79 -11.12 -9.19 -28.05
N PHE A 80 -11.52 -8.99 -26.79
CA PHE A 80 -10.98 -7.91 -25.98
C PHE A 80 -9.54 -8.16 -25.57
N ALA A 81 -9.17 -9.42 -25.31
CA ALA A 81 -7.80 -9.79 -25.00
C ALA A 81 -6.85 -9.47 -26.18
N ASP A 82 -7.20 -9.87 -27.41
CA ASP A 82 -6.41 -9.59 -28.60
C ASP A 82 -6.32 -8.09 -28.90
N LEU A 83 -7.43 -7.37 -28.69
CA LEU A 83 -7.50 -5.92 -28.91
C LEU A 83 -6.68 -5.18 -27.84
N LEU A 84 -6.73 -5.60 -26.58
CA LEU A 84 -5.89 -5.07 -25.49
C LEU A 84 -4.41 -5.37 -25.70
N ILE A 85 -4.04 -6.61 -26.05
CA ILE A 85 -2.65 -7.02 -26.29
C ILE A 85 -2.08 -6.18 -27.42
N LYS A 86 -2.77 -6.14 -28.57
CA LYS A 86 -2.34 -5.34 -29.72
C LYS A 86 -2.22 -3.85 -29.35
N TYR A 87 -3.14 -3.32 -28.54
CA TYR A 87 -3.08 -1.91 -28.12
C TYR A 87 -1.99 -1.60 -27.10
N VAL A 88 -1.75 -2.48 -26.12
CA VAL A 88 -0.69 -2.33 -25.10
C VAL A 88 0.69 -2.46 -25.75
N GLU A 89 0.82 -3.37 -26.71
CA GLU A 89 2.05 -3.54 -27.49
C GLU A 89 2.31 -2.35 -28.42
N THR A 90 1.26 -1.77 -29.00
CA THR A 90 1.39 -0.63 -29.94
C THR A 90 1.48 0.72 -29.23
N TYR A 91 0.83 0.87 -28.07
CA TYR A 91 0.72 2.13 -27.36
C TYR A 91 1.02 1.93 -25.88
N SER A 92 2.02 2.64 -25.36
CA SER A 92 2.17 2.80 -23.91
C SER A 92 0.94 3.56 -23.38
N ILE A 93 -0.01 2.82 -22.78
CA ILE A 93 -1.32 3.36 -22.41
C ILE A 93 -1.18 4.19 -21.13
N ARG A 94 -1.20 5.51 -21.30
CA ARG A 94 -1.42 6.46 -20.21
C ARG A 94 -2.94 6.66 -20.00
N LYS A 95 -3.33 7.09 -18.79
CA LYS A 95 -4.74 7.19 -18.35
C LYS A 95 -5.62 8.08 -19.25
N ASP A 96 -5.03 9.13 -19.80
CA ASP A 96 -5.63 10.05 -20.77
C ASP A 96 -6.02 9.35 -22.08
N LYS A 97 -5.15 8.48 -22.62
CA LYS A 97 -5.47 7.68 -23.82
C LYS A 97 -6.58 6.67 -23.55
N LEU A 98 -6.62 6.05 -22.38
CA LEU A 98 -7.69 5.10 -22.03
C LEU A 98 -9.07 5.76 -22.08
N ASN A 99 -9.18 7.00 -21.58
CA ASN A 99 -10.42 7.76 -21.61
C ASN A 99 -10.85 8.14 -23.04
N GLN A 100 -9.89 8.43 -23.93
CA GLN A 100 -10.18 8.64 -25.35
C GLN A 100 -10.70 7.36 -26.01
N LEU A 101 -10.09 6.21 -25.75
CA LEU A 101 -10.53 4.93 -26.32
C LEU A 101 -11.95 4.53 -25.90
N VAL A 102 -12.36 4.87 -24.67
CA VAL A 102 -13.75 4.71 -24.22
C VAL A 102 -14.69 5.69 -24.94
N LYS A 103 -14.28 6.96 -25.11
CA LYS A 103 -15.07 7.96 -25.86
C LYS A 103 -15.23 7.59 -27.33
N ASP A 104 -14.18 7.07 -27.95
CA ASP A 104 -14.14 6.65 -29.34
C ASP A 104 -14.84 5.29 -29.56
N GLN A 105 -15.39 4.69 -28.49
CA GLN A 105 -16.06 3.39 -28.46
C GLN A 105 -15.19 2.21 -28.95
N ILE A 106 -13.87 2.40 -28.96
CA ILE A 106 -12.89 1.36 -29.30
C ILE A 106 -12.84 0.30 -28.19
N ILE A 107 -12.99 0.74 -26.94
CA ILE A 107 -13.12 -0.12 -25.76
C ILE A 107 -14.50 0.09 -25.15
N ARG A 108 -15.22 -1.00 -24.89
CA ARG A 108 -16.50 -0.98 -24.17
C ARG A 108 -16.30 -1.31 -22.71
N ILE A 109 -17.04 -0.60 -21.85
CA ILE A 109 -17.14 -0.93 -20.42
C ILE A 109 -18.30 -1.90 -20.28
N GLU A 110 -18.00 -3.19 -20.15
CA GLU A 110 -18.98 -4.22 -19.84
C GLU A 110 -19.10 -4.38 -18.33
N VAL A 111 -20.33 -4.39 -17.82
CA VAL A 111 -20.61 -4.74 -16.43
C VAL A 111 -20.80 -6.25 -16.37
N LEU A 112 -19.93 -6.92 -15.62
CA LEU A 112 -20.02 -8.36 -15.37
C LEU A 112 -20.99 -8.60 -14.21
N GLU A 113 -22.00 -9.45 -14.42
CA GLU A 113 -23.03 -9.73 -13.41
C GLU A 113 -22.47 -10.57 -12.25
N THR A 114 -21.43 -11.34 -12.54
CA THR A 114 -20.66 -12.12 -11.56
C THR A 114 -19.71 -11.29 -10.70
N VAL A 115 -19.62 -9.98 -10.96
CA VAL A 115 -18.74 -9.06 -10.23
C VAL A 115 -19.56 -8.06 -9.44
N THR A 116 -19.20 -7.88 -8.18
CA THR A 116 -19.76 -6.84 -7.31
C THR A 116 -18.69 -5.87 -6.87
N VAL A 117 -19.05 -4.58 -6.83
CA VAL A 117 -18.19 -3.52 -6.33
C VAL A 117 -18.62 -3.19 -4.90
N GLU A 118 -17.77 -3.51 -3.94
CA GLU A 118 -17.99 -3.24 -2.52
C GLU A 118 -17.24 -1.97 -2.12
N LYS A 119 -17.93 -1.05 -1.42
CA LYS A 119 -17.28 0.12 -0.85
C LYS A 119 -16.28 -0.33 0.20
N GLN A 120 -15.06 0.20 0.13
CA GLN A 120 -14.05 -0.06 1.14
C GLN A 120 -14.07 1.02 2.22
N ASP A 121 -13.87 0.59 3.46
CA ASP A 121 -13.66 1.52 4.57
C ASP A 121 -12.41 2.36 4.33
N LYS A 122 -12.45 3.61 4.80
CA LYS A 122 -11.29 4.51 4.73
C LYS A 122 -10.15 3.89 5.55
N LYS A 123 -8.95 3.85 4.97
CA LYS A 123 -7.75 3.34 5.64
C LYS A 123 -7.09 4.46 6.43
N PHE A 124 -6.68 4.17 7.66
CA PHE A 124 -5.85 5.09 8.44
C PHE A 124 -4.45 5.17 7.83
N GLU A 125 -3.95 6.40 7.63
CA GLU A 125 -2.60 6.67 7.15
C GLU A 125 -1.96 7.75 8.03
N TYR A 126 -0.70 7.54 8.41
CA TYR A 126 0.12 8.52 9.10
C TYR A 126 1.32 8.90 8.23
N LYS A 127 1.47 10.21 7.97
CA LYS A 127 2.59 10.77 7.23
C LYS A 127 3.43 11.62 8.16
N TYR A 128 4.64 11.14 8.47
CA TYR A 128 5.64 11.92 9.19
C TYR A 128 6.09 13.11 8.33
N THR A 129 6.13 14.31 8.92
CA THR A 129 6.60 15.53 8.24
C THR A 129 7.69 16.25 9.01
N GLY A 130 8.33 15.58 9.98
CA GLY A 130 9.53 16.13 10.59
C GLY A 130 10.63 16.26 9.53
N GLU A 131 11.23 17.45 9.45
CA GLU A 131 12.36 17.73 8.57
C GLU A 131 13.46 16.66 8.74
N ASP A 132 14.05 16.27 7.62
CA ASP A 132 15.07 15.22 7.47
C ASP A 132 16.10 15.15 8.61
N LYS A 133 15.84 14.30 9.61
CA LYS A 133 16.85 13.90 10.60
C LYS A 133 17.02 12.39 10.76
N TYR A 134 16.32 11.56 9.98
CA TYR A 134 16.44 10.09 10.06
C TYR A 134 17.36 9.45 9.01
N ILE A 135 17.94 10.23 8.08
CA ILE A 135 19.14 9.79 7.34
C ILE A 135 20.37 9.72 8.28
N PHE A 136 20.33 10.35 9.45
CA PHE A 136 21.43 10.34 10.39
C PHE A 136 21.59 9.01 11.14
N LEU A 137 20.51 8.27 11.44
CA LEU A 137 20.61 7.03 12.21
C LEU A 137 21.13 5.85 11.38
N LEU A 138 20.76 5.75 10.10
CA LEU A 138 21.31 4.71 9.22
C LEU A 138 22.77 4.99 8.82
N ASN A 139 23.15 6.25 8.55
CA ASN A 139 24.55 6.57 8.19
C ASN A 139 25.52 6.59 9.38
N THR A 140 25.03 6.84 10.60
CA THR A 140 25.90 6.75 11.81
C THR A 140 26.15 5.30 12.20
N LEU A 141 25.16 4.42 12.07
CA LEU A 141 25.31 2.97 12.34
C LEU A 141 26.27 2.30 11.36
N VAL A 142 26.26 2.69 10.08
CA VAL A 142 27.21 2.15 9.08
C VAL A 142 28.63 2.65 9.33
N LYS A 143 28.84 3.93 9.69
CA LYS A 143 30.19 4.48 9.97
C LYS A 143 30.82 4.01 11.29
N SER A 144 30.02 3.53 12.24
CA SER A 144 30.54 2.90 13.47
C SER A 144 30.90 1.43 13.31
N ALA A 145 30.45 0.78 12.23
CA ALA A 145 30.81 -0.60 11.91
C ALA A 145 32.15 -0.71 11.15
N ASP A 146 32.57 0.36 10.46
CA ASP A 146 33.86 0.42 9.73
C ASP A 146 35.06 0.84 10.62
N LYS A 147 34.88 0.95 11.94
CA LYS A 147 35.93 1.35 12.90
C LYS A 147 36.20 0.34 14.02
N ILE A 148 35.76 -0.91 13.87
CA ILE A 148 36.13 -2.05 14.75
C ILE A 148 36.71 -3.15 13.87
#